data_AF-A0A6V6YMR2-F1
#
_entry.id   AF-A0A6V6YMR2-F1
#
_cell.length_a   1.000
_cell.length_b   1.000
_cell.length_c   1.000
_cell.angle_alpha   90.00
_cell.angle_beta   90.00
_cell.angle_gamma   90.00
#
_symmetry.space_group_name_H-M   'P 1'
#
loop_
_entity.id
_entity.type
_entity.pdbx_description
1 polymer ?
#
loop_
_entity_poly.entity_id
_entity_poly.type
_entity_poly.pdbx_seq_one_letter_code
_entity_poly.pdbx_strand_id
1 'polypeptide(L)'
;MAADAKAKADAEALQAKLAADAKAKAEAEALKAKLVAEAKAKADAEALQAKLAADAKAKADAEALQAKLAADAKAKSDAEALAAAAQKDETAKELDNLTQLVENSGKAQSDLIAQFNSTVANKQKDLNDMKEENDLSEKGIYKEPKPFKSVSAENAQIESLKGQIADANFAQKTAIANLTNLYNERLKKVPNKDDALNRAYLEKINQLKAAQLKAEQDNIALIANLERIKTETEIEKKRRIKRAAYENDQGRYAQDLAALKRIKETTKLSSTPLTESDFDFGEDQSNMQIIKNIKNSESGYYLIIAVHNSVEKRDEFLTKAVAAGRSDVNFFYNVTTSKYYIYYEKHEDLSEATKALEAKGNKPYNSRMAIVKVEN
;
A
#
# COMPACT_ATOMS: atom_id res chain seq x y z
N MET A 1 -57.67 5.07 27.69
CA MET A 1 -57.00 5.59 26.48
C MET A 1 -55.50 5.89 26.66
N ALA A 2 -55.00 6.22 27.87
CA ALA A 2 -53.56 6.47 28.07
C ALA A 2 -52.68 5.20 28.12
N ALA A 3 -53.22 4.05 28.56
CA ALA A 3 -52.47 2.78 28.63
C ALA A 3 -52.26 2.13 27.25
N ASP A 4 -53.25 2.20 26.35
CA ASP A 4 -53.16 1.66 24.98
C ASP A 4 -52.15 2.43 24.11
N ALA A 5 -52.04 3.75 24.28
CA ALA A 5 -51.07 4.56 23.52
C ALA A 5 -49.62 4.22 23.90
N LYS A 6 -49.37 3.93 25.18
CA LYS A 6 -48.03 3.54 25.67
C LYS A 6 -47.66 2.13 25.21
N ALA A 7 -48.59 1.18 25.25
CA ALA A 7 -48.37 -0.18 24.77
C ALA A 7 -48.11 -0.24 23.25
N LYS A 8 -48.73 0.64 22.46
CA LYS A 8 -48.51 0.74 21.01
C LYS A 8 -47.14 1.34 20.67
N ALA A 9 -46.72 2.37 21.41
CA ALA A 9 -45.39 2.97 21.25
C ALA A 9 -44.25 2.00 21.65
N ASP A 10 -44.44 1.23 22.73
CA ASP A 10 -43.46 0.23 23.17
C ASP A 10 -43.36 -0.94 22.15
N ALA A 11 -44.47 -1.33 21.51
CA ALA A 11 -44.47 -2.35 20.46
C ALA A 11 -43.79 -1.89 19.16
N GLU A 12 -44.01 -0.63 18.75
CA GLU A 12 -43.34 -0.02 17.58
C GLU A 12 -41.83 0.15 17.82
N ALA A 13 -41.42 0.54 19.04
CA ALA A 13 -40.01 0.64 19.41
C ALA A 13 -39.30 -0.72 19.38
N LEU A 14 -39.99 -1.79 19.81
CA LEU A 14 -39.44 -3.15 19.82
C LEU A 14 -39.34 -3.74 18.40
N GLN A 15 -40.28 -3.43 17.51
CA GLN A 15 -40.20 -3.77 16.09
C GLN A 15 -39.06 -3.01 15.37
N ALA A 16 -38.89 -1.72 15.66
CA ALA A 16 -37.79 -0.93 15.07
C ALA A 16 -36.41 -1.47 15.51
N LYS A 17 -36.29 -1.90 16.78
CA LYS A 17 -35.05 -2.50 17.29
C LYS A 17 -34.74 -3.86 16.66
N LEU A 18 -35.75 -4.71 16.47
CA LEU A 18 -35.59 -6.00 15.78
C LEU A 18 -35.23 -5.84 14.30
N ALA A 19 -35.81 -4.83 13.63
CA ALA A 19 -35.46 -4.52 12.24
C ALA A 19 -34.02 -3.99 12.10
N ALA A 20 -33.55 -3.18 13.06
CA ALA A 20 -32.17 -2.69 13.11
C ALA A 20 -31.17 -3.83 13.37
N ASP A 21 -31.46 -4.73 14.31
CA ASP A 21 -30.60 -5.90 14.59
C ASP A 21 -30.56 -6.88 13.41
N ALA A 22 -31.68 -7.09 12.71
CA ALA A 22 -31.73 -7.92 11.50
C ALA A 22 -30.90 -7.30 10.35
N LYS A 23 -30.97 -5.98 10.19
CA LYS A 23 -30.18 -5.24 9.19
C LYS A 23 -28.68 -5.28 9.51
N ALA A 24 -28.30 -5.12 10.78
CA ALA A 24 -26.92 -5.21 11.24
C ALA A 24 -26.33 -6.62 11.04
N LYS A 25 -27.11 -7.68 11.28
CA LYS A 25 -26.69 -9.05 10.97
C LYS A 25 -26.52 -9.29 9.46
N ALA A 26 -27.44 -8.80 8.63
CA ALA A 26 -27.35 -8.93 7.18
C ALA A 26 -26.14 -8.19 6.59
N GLU A 27 -25.83 -6.98 7.10
CA GLU A 27 -24.64 -6.22 6.71
C GLU A 27 -23.34 -6.90 7.16
N ALA A 28 -23.33 -7.51 8.36
CA ALA A 28 -22.18 -8.28 8.85
C ALA A 28 -21.94 -9.56 8.04
N GLU A 29 -22.99 -10.27 7.63
CA GLU A 29 -22.87 -11.45 6.74
C GLU A 29 -22.44 -11.06 5.32
N ALA A 30 -22.94 -9.94 4.78
CA ALA A 30 -22.52 -9.42 3.49
C ALA A 30 -21.04 -9.00 3.47
N LEU A 31 -20.56 -8.36 4.55
CA LEU A 31 -19.15 -8.03 4.72
C LEU A 31 -18.27 -9.28 4.83
N LYS A 32 -18.70 -10.30 5.59
CA LYS A 32 -17.98 -11.58 5.67
C LYS A 32 -17.93 -12.29 4.31
N ALA A 33 -19.04 -12.32 3.57
CA ALA A 33 -19.08 -12.92 2.23
C ALA A 33 -18.16 -12.19 1.26
N LYS A 34 -18.10 -10.86 1.33
CA LYS A 34 -17.21 -10.03 0.50
C LYS A 34 -15.73 -10.26 0.83
N LEU A 35 -15.38 -10.35 2.12
CA LEU A 35 -14.01 -10.63 2.57
C LEU A 35 -13.56 -12.05 2.19
N VAL A 36 -14.45 -13.04 2.26
CA VAL A 36 -14.15 -14.41 1.82
C VAL A 36 -13.99 -14.48 0.31
N ALA A 37 -14.81 -13.76 -0.47
CA ALA A 37 -14.68 -13.68 -1.91
C ALA A 37 -13.39 -12.96 -2.35
N GLU A 38 -13.02 -11.88 -1.66
CA GLU A 38 -11.80 -11.12 -1.92
C GLU A 38 -10.55 -11.91 -1.52
N ALA A 39 -10.57 -12.62 -0.38
CA ALA A 39 -9.51 -13.53 0.02
C ALA A 39 -9.36 -14.71 -0.95
N LYS A 40 -10.47 -15.26 -1.45
CA LYS A 40 -10.46 -16.34 -2.45
C LYS A 40 -9.93 -15.86 -3.80
N ALA A 41 -10.35 -14.69 -4.28
CA ALA A 41 -9.83 -14.10 -5.51
C ALA A 41 -8.34 -13.76 -5.42
N LYS A 42 -7.86 -13.32 -4.24
CA LYS A 42 -6.44 -13.04 -4.00
C LYS A 42 -5.61 -14.33 -3.93
N ALA A 43 -6.12 -15.36 -3.26
CA ALA A 43 -5.49 -16.69 -3.21
C ALA A 43 -5.47 -17.38 -4.58
N ASP A 44 -6.55 -17.26 -5.37
CA ASP A 44 -6.62 -17.81 -6.73
C ASP A 44 -5.66 -17.03 -7.67
N ALA A 45 -5.52 -15.71 -7.52
CA ALA A 45 -4.56 -14.92 -8.29
C ALA A 45 -3.10 -15.23 -7.91
N GLU A 46 -2.79 -15.38 -6.62
CA GLU A 46 -1.46 -15.77 -6.14
C GLU A 46 -1.13 -17.22 -6.52
N ALA A 47 -2.09 -18.15 -6.47
CA ALA A 47 -1.91 -19.53 -6.93
C ALA A 47 -1.71 -19.60 -8.44
N LEU A 48 -2.41 -18.78 -9.23
CA LEU A 48 -2.26 -18.73 -10.68
C LEU A 48 -0.94 -18.06 -11.08
N GLN A 49 -0.48 -17.03 -10.35
CA GLN A 49 0.86 -16.47 -10.53
C GLN A 49 1.98 -17.43 -10.11
N ALA A 50 1.84 -18.13 -8.99
CA ALA A 50 2.81 -19.14 -8.55
C ALA A 50 2.87 -20.31 -9.53
N LYS A 51 1.72 -20.73 -10.09
CA LYS A 51 1.65 -21.75 -11.13
C LYS A 51 2.24 -21.27 -12.45
N LEU A 52 1.99 -20.02 -12.87
CA LEU A 52 2.63 -19.43 -14.06
C LEU A 52 4.14 -19.25 -13.89
N ALA A 53 4.61 -18.87 -12.71
CA ALA A 53 6.04 -18.75 -12.40
C ALA A 53 6.70 -20.13 -12.31
N ALA A 54 6.02 -21.14 -11.76
CA ALA A 54 6.49 -22.52 -11.71
C ALA A 54 6.47 -23.19 -13.09
N ASP A 55 5.43 -22.96 -13.90
CA ASP A 55 5.36 -23.45 -15.29
C ASP A 55 6.37 -22.73 -16.18
N ALA A 56 6.57 -21.41 -16.02
CA ALA A 56 7.61 -20.67 -16.72
C ALA A 56 9.01 -21.15 -16.31
N LYS A 57 9.24 -21.40 -15.01
CA LYS A 57 10.49 -21.98 -14.51
C LYS A 57 10.69 -23.41 -14.99
N ALA A 58 9.67 -24.26 -14.95
CA ALA A 58 9.73 -25.64 -15.43
C ALA A 58 9.93 -25.72 -16.95
N LYS A 59 9.33 -24.80 -17.72
CA LYS A 59 9.51 -24.70 -19.16
C LYS A 59 10.88 -24.11 -19.51
N ALA A 60 11.35 -23.11 -18.76
CA ALA A 60 12.68 -22.54 -18.90
C ALA A 60 13.80 -23.51 -18.46
N ASP A 61 13.56 -24.33 -17.43
CA ASP A 61 14.46 -25.38 -16.97
C ASP A 61 14.43 -26.58 -17.92
N ALA A 62 13.27 -26.97 -18.47
CA ALA A 62 13.18 -28.00 -19.51
C ALA A 62 13.84 -27.57 -20.83
N GLU A 63 13.67 -26.31 -21.24
CA GLU A 63 14.35 -25.73 -22.40
C GLU A 63 15.85 -25.51 -22.13
N ALA A 64 16.26 -25.14 -20.90
CA ALA A 64 17.67 -25.02 -20.54
C ALA A 64 18.35 -26.38 -20.43
N LEU A 65 17.65 -27.42 -19.98
CA LEU A 65 18.17 -28.78 -19.87
C LEU A 65 18.19 -29.46 -21.25
N GLN A 66 17.23 -29.18 -22.14
CA GLN A 66 17.32 -29.56 -23.56
C GLN A 66 18.41 -28.80 -24.31
N ALA A 67 18.58 -27.48 -24.09
CA ALA A 67 19.66 -26.69 -24.69
C ALA A 67 21.03 -27.11 -24.15
N LYS A 68 21.13 -27.48 -22.85
CA LYS A 68 22.36 -27.98 -22.24
C LYS A 68 22.69 -29.41 -22.69
N LEU A 69 21.72 -30.31 -22.81
CA LEU A 69 21.94 -31.65 -23.35
C LEU A 69 22.25 -31.63 -24.86
N ALA A 70 21.64 -30.72 -25.63
CA ALA A 70 21.97 -30.52 -27.03
C ALA A 70 23.34 -29.84 -27.21
N ALA A 71 23.73 -28.92 -26.32
CA ALA A 71 25.03 -28.27 -26.34
C ALA A 71 26.15 -29.21 -25.84
N ASP A 72 25.97 -29.97 -24.77
CA ASP A 72 26.98 -30.89 -24.21
C ASP A 72 27.19 -32.13 -25.09
N ALA A 73 26.14 -32.63 -25.77
CA ALA A 73 26.27 -33.75 -26.71
C ALA A 73 26.91 -33.33 -28.05
N LYS A 74 26.81 -32.05 -28.44
CA LYS A 74 27.36 -31.52 -29.70
C LYS A 74 28.73 -30.86 -29.55
N ALA A 75 28.99 -30.18 -28.44
CA ALA A 75 30.29 -29.58 -28.12
C ALA A 75 31.42 -30.63 -27.97
N LYS A 76 31.10 -31.86 -27.55
CA LYS A 76 32.07 -32.95 -27.49
C LYS A 76 32.44 -33.53 -28.86
N SER A 77 31.58 -33.38 -29.87
CA SER A 77 31.81 -33.85 -31.24
C SER A 77 32.39 -32.75 -32.15
N ASP A 78 32.07 -31.48 -31.90
CA ASP A 78 32.48 -30.35 -32.76
C ASP A 78 33.83 -29.72 -32.34
N ALA A 79 34.24 -29.85 -31.06
CA ALA A 79 35.54 -29.36 -30.59
C ALA A 79 36.73 -30.09 -31.24
N GLU A 80 36.58 -31.38 -31.55
CA GLU A 80 37.61 -32.17 -32.25
C GLU A 80 37.69 -31.83 -33.75
N ALA A 81 36.60 -31.32 -34.36
CA ALA A 81 36.57 -30.87 -35.76
C ALA A 81 37.05 -29.41 -35.94
N LEU A 82 36.73 -28.51 -35.00
CA LEU A 82 37.19 -27.11 -34.99
C LEU A 82 38.71 -27.01 -34.75
N ALA A 83 39.28 -27.84 -33.88
CA ALA A 83 40.72 -27.86 -33.59
C ALA A 83 41.57 -28.34 -34.79
N ALA A 84 41.04 -29.24 -35.63
CA ALA A 84 41.76 -29.79 -36.77
C ALA A 84 41.75 -28.88 -38.02
N ALA A 85 40.75 -27.98 -38.17
CA ALA A 85 40.60 -27.15 -39.36
C ALA A 85 41.03 -25.67 -39.19
N ALA A 86 41.23 -25.19 -37.96
CA ALA A 86 41.61 -23.80 -37.65
C ALA A 86 43.03 -23.38 -38.12
N GLN A 87 43.82 -24.28 -38.74
CA GLN A 87 45.18 -23.96 -39.19
C GLN A 87 45.28 -23.26 -40.57
N LYS A 88 44.18 -23.05 -41.32
CA LYS A 88 44.29 -22.60 -42.74
C LYS A 88 43.47 -21.38 -43.18
N ASP A 89 42.66 -20.75 -42.33
CA ASP A 89 41.84 -19.59 -42.72
C ASP A 89 41.80 -18.51 -41.63
N GLU A 90 42.20 -17.29 -41.97
CA GLU A 90 42.23 -16.12 -41.09
C GLU A 90 40.83 -15.74 -40.58
N THR A 91 39.79 -15.89 -41.42
CA THR A 91 38.40 -15.62 -41.03
C THR A 91 37.85 -16.62 -40.02
N ALA A 92 38.34 -17.87 -40.03
CA ALA A 92 37.95 -18.87 -39.03
C ALA A 92 38.49 -18.50 -37.63
N LYS A 93 39.71 -17.93 -37.56
CA LYS A 93 40.32 -17.50 -36.30
C LYS A 93 39.60 -16.30 -35.72
N GLU A 94 39.26 -15.33 -36.55
CA GLU A 94 38.47 -14.16 -36.13
C GLU A 94 37.08 -14.55 -35.64
N LEU A 95 36.42 -15.52 -36.30
CA LEU A 95 35.14 -16.07 -35.86
C LEU A 95 35.23 -16.74 -34.50
N ASP A 96 36.26 -17.55 -34.26
CA ASP A 96 36.46 -18.22 -32.98
C ASP A 96 36.70 -17.20 -31.85
N ASN A 97 37.61 -16.25 -32.07
CA ASN A 97 37.89 -15.18 -31.10
C ASN A 97 36.63 -14.36 -30.76
N LEU A 98 35.87 -13.97 -31.77
CA LEU A 98 34.64 -13.19 -31.56
C LEU A 98 33.55 -14.03 -30.90
N THR A 99 33.46 -15.33 -31.21
CA THR A 99 32.54 -16.26 -30.54
C THR A 99 32.86 -16.36 -29.05
N GLN A 100 34.14 -16.58 -28.69
CA GLN A 100 34.57 -16.63 -27.28
C GLN A 100 34.29 -15.32 -26.54
N LEU A 101 34.51 -14.18 -27.20
CA LEU A 101 34.18 -12.87 -26.63
C LEU A 101 32.68 -12.76 -26.31
N VAL A 102 31.82 -13.10 -27.28
CA VAL A 102 30.35 -13.07 -27.14
C VAL A 102 29.87 -14.02 -26.05
N GLU A 103 30.47 -15.19 -25.90
CA GLU A 103 30.14 -16.12 -24.82
C GLU A 103 30.52 -15.59 -23.44
N ASN A 104 31.70 -14.99 -23.32
CA ASN A 104 32.17 -14.45 -22.05
C ASN A 104 31.34 -13.23 -21.63
N SER A 105 30.97 -12.34 -22.55
CA SER A 105 30.05 -11.24 -22.26
C SER A 105 28.64 -11.74 -21.93
N GLY A 106 28.18 -12.80 -22.58
CA GLY A 106 26.90 -13.45 -22.25
C GLY A 106 26.87 -14.03 -20.83
N LYS A 107 27.98 -14.59 -20.35
CA LYS A 107 28.09 -15.04 -18.95
C LYS A 107 28.01 -13.87 -17.97
N ALA A 108 28.76 -12.79 -18.23
CA ALA A 108 28.72 -11.59 -17.39
C ALA A 108 27.32 -10.97 -17.33
N GLN A 109 26.61 -10.92 -18.46
CA GLN A 109 25.22 -10.50 -18.53
C GLN A 109 24.29 -11.40 -17.70
N SER A 110 24.46 -12.73 -17.78
CA SER A 110 23.70 -13.68 -16.97
C SER A 110 23.91 -13.46 -15.47
N ASP A 111 25.14 -13.16 -15.06
CA ASP A 111 25.45 -12.87 -13.65
C ASP A 111 24.76 -11.58 -13.17
N LEU A 112 24.73 -10.53 -14.01
CA LEU A 112 24.00 -9.29 -13.72
C LEU A 112 22.49 -9.55 -13.55
N ILE A 113 21.90 -10.35 -14.43
CA ILE A 113 20.47 -10.72 -14.36
C ILE A 113 20.20 -11.53 -13.09
N ALA A 114 21.09 -12.46 -12.71
CA ALA A 114 20.96 -13.24 -11.49
C ALA A 114 21.03 -12.35 -10.22
N GLN A 115 21.95 -11.39 -10.19
CA GLN A 115 22.04 -10.40 -9.10
C GLN A 115 20.79 -9.52 -9.01
N PHE A 116 20.26 -9.10 -10.16
CA PHE A 116 19.03 -8.32 -10.20
C PHE A 116 17.82 -9.13 -9.69
N ASN A 117 17.70 -10.38 -10.12
CA ASN A 117 16.68 -11.30 -9.62
C ASN A 117 16.76 -11.50 -8.10
N SER A 118 17.96 -11.69 -7.55
CA SER A 118 18.14 -11.81 -6.10
C SER A 118 17.67 -10.56 -5.35
N THR A 119 17.93 -9.37 -5.89
CA THR A 119 17.49 -8.10 -5.31
C THR A 119 15.96 -7.98 -5.37
N VAL A 120 15.33 -8.34 -6.50
CA VAL A 120 13.87 -8.35 -6.64
C VAL A 120 13.22 -9.37 -5.68
N ALA A 121 13.85 -10.52 -5.48
CA ALA A 121 13.38 -11.54 -4.52
C ALA A 121 13.43 -11.02 -3.07
N ASN A 122 14.45 -10.24 -2.70
CA ASN A 122 14.52 -9.59 -1.39
C ASN A 122 13.39 -8.57 -1.21
N LYS A 123 13.10 -7.73 -2.22
CA LYS A 123 11.93 -6.83 -2.21
C LYS A 123 10.62 -7.59 -2.04
N GLN A 124 10.46 -8.73 -2.71
CA GLN A 124 9.27 -9.57 -2.58
C GLN A 124 9.14 -10.14 -1.16
N LYS A 125 10.24 -10.54 -0.55
CA LYS A 125 10.27 -11.02 0.84
C LYS A 125 9.86 -9.92 1.81
N ASP A 126 10.41 -8.72 1.66
CA ASP A 126 10.06 -7.57 2.50
C ASP A 126 8.57 -7.22 2.37
N LEU A 127 8.00 -7.27 1.16
CA LEU A 127 6.56 -7.11 0.94
C LEU A 127 5.74 -8.18 1.65
N ASN A 128 6.13 -9.45 1.55
CA ASN A 128 5.42 -10.55 2.23
C ASN A 128 5.47 -10.41 3.75
N ASP A 129 6.64 -10.05 4.29
CA ASP A 129 6.82 -9.75 5.71
C ASP A 129 5.89 -8.61 6.15
N MET A 130 5.73 -7.57 5.31
CA MET A 130 4.90 -6.42 5.59
C MET A 130 3.39 -6.77 5.58
N LYS A 131 2.97 -7.62 4.64
CA LYS A 131 1.62 -8.20 4.58
C LYS A 131 1.31 -9.04 5.83
N GLU A 132 2.22 -9.94 6.20
CA GLU A 132 2.06 -10.81 7.37
C GLU A 132 1.92 -10.01 8.67
N GLU A 133 2.78 -9.00 8.87
CA GLU A 133 2.70 -8.13 10.04
C GLU A 133 1.36 -7.39 10.10
N ASN A 134 0.86 -6.91 8.96
CA ASN A 134 -0.43 -6.23 8.90
C ASN A 134 -1.59 -7.18 9.17
N ASP A 135 -1.59 -8.37 8.58
CA ASP A 135 -2.64 -9.38 8.77
C ASP A 135 -2.70 -9.88 10.22
N LEU A 136 -1.54 -10.10 10.86
CA LEU A 136 -1.46 -10.48 12.27
C LEU A 136 -1.94 -9.35 13.16
N SER A 137 -1.47 -8.14 12.87
CA SER A 137 -1.84 -6.98 13.63
C SER A 137 -3.37 -6.77 13.53
N GLU A 138 -4.01 -6.98 12.37
CA GLU A 138 -5.46 -6.85 12.20
C GLU A 138 -6.27 -7.86 13.03
N LYS A 139 -5.65 -8.99 13.38
CA LYS A 139 -6.21 -9.98 14.30
C LYS A 139 -5.94 -9.64 15.77
N GLY A 140 -5.36 -8.47 16.05
CA GLY A 140 -4.95 -8.04 17.39
C GLY A 140 -3.70 -8.74 17.90
N ILE A 141 -2.95 -9.43 17.04
CA ILE A 141 -1.74 -10.17 17.43
C ILE A 141 -0.54 -9.26 17.22
N TYR A 142 0.10 -8.86 18.32
CA TYR A 142 1.31 -8.05 18.29
C TYR A 142 2.51 -8.88 17.84
N LYS A 143 3.23 -8.40 16.82
CA LYS A 143 4.53 -8.92 16.38
C LYS A 143 5.55 -7.78 16.53
N GLU A 144 6.70 -8.10 17.11
CA GLU A 144 7.74 -7.09 17.35
C GLU A 144 8.17 -6.43 16.02
N PRO A 145 8.21 -5.07 15.95
CA PRO A 145 8.61 -4.35 14.74
C PRO A 145 10.02 -4.76 14.31
N LYS A 146 10.17 -5.17 13.05
CA LYS A 146 11.49 -5.43 12.49
C LYS A 146 12.30 -4.13 12.41
N PRO A 147 13.62 -4.17 12.64
CA PRO A 147 14.48 -2.99 12.49
C PRO A 147 14.30 -2.34 11.12
N PHE A 148 14.25 -1.01 11.09
CA PHE A 148 14.19 -0.25 9.84
C PHE A 148 15.42 -0.55 8.98
N LYS A 149 15.19 -1.15 7.82
CA LYS A 149 16.20 -1.27 6.77
C LYS A 149 16.15 -0.04 5.89
N SER A 150 17.30 0.61 5.69
CA SER A 150 17.40 1.69 4.71
C SER A 150 17.23 1.11 3.30
N VAL A 151 16.18 1.54 2.61
CA VAL A 151 15.88 1.10 1.24
C VAL A 151 16.66 1.87 0.18
N SER A 152 17.35 2.95 0.57
CA SER A 152 18.03 3.85 -0.37
C SER A 152 19.18 3.16 -1.10
N ALA A 153 20.01 2.40 -0.38
CA ALA A 153 21.13 1.67 -0.97
C ALA A 153 20.67 0.58 -1.94
N GLU A 154 19.65 -0.19 -1.53
CA GLU A 154 19.07 -1.24 -2.38
C GLU A 154 18.39 -0.67 -3.63
N ASN A 155 17.68 0.46 -3.51
CA ASN A 155 17.09 1.14 -4.66
C ASN A 155 18.15 1.69 -5.62
N ALA A 156 19.25 2.23 -5.10
CA ALA A 156 20.37 2.66 -5.93
C ALA A 156 21.02 1.48 -6.67
N GLN A 157 21.18 0.34 -5.99
CA GLN A 157 21.68 -0.89 -6.60
C GLN A 157 20.75 -1.40 -7.71
N ILE A 158 19.43 -1.35 -7.52
CA ILE A 158 18.44 -1.70 -8.54
C ILE A 158 18.59 -0.86 -9.80
N GLU A 159 18.66 0.47 -9.66
CA GLU A 159 18.78 1.35 -10.83
C GLU A 159 20.15 1.20 -11.52
N SER A 160 21.21 0.95 -10.75
CA SER A 160 22.52 0.61 -11.31
C SER A 160 22.50 -0.69 -12.10
N LEU A 161 21.90 -1.76 -11.56
CA LEU A 161 21.78 -3.07 -12.23
C LEU A 161 20.94 -2.97 -13.51
N LYS A 162 19.85 -2.20 -13.51
CA LYS A 162 19.06 -1.94 -14.73
C LYS A 162 19.90 -1.32 -15.83
N GLY A 163 20.69 -0.30 -15.49
CA GLY A 163 21.60 0.35 -16.45
C GLY A 163 22.63 -0.64 -17.00
N GLN A 164 23.34 -1.35 -16.11
CA GLN A 164 24.35 -2.34 -16.50
C GLN A 164 23.78 -3.45 -17.39
N ILE A 165 22.57 -3.94 -17.10
CA ILE A 165 21.89 -4.95 -17.92
C ILE A 165 21.50 -4.38 -19.28
N ALA A 166 21.02 -3.13 -19.35
CA ALA A 166 20.71 -2.47 -20.62
C ALA A 166 21.96 -2.30 -21.50
N ASP A 167 23.06 -1.85 -20.92
CA ASP A 167 24.35 -1.69 -21.61
C ASP A 167 24.89 -3.06 -22.08
N ALA A 168 24.83 -4.07 -21.21
CA ALA A 168 25.24 -5.43 -21.54
C ALA A 168 24.40 -6.03 -22.68
N ASN A 169 23.07 -5.83 -22.67
CA ASN A 169 22.18 -6.25 -23.75
C ASN A 169 22.55 -5.59 -25.09
N PHE A 170 22.82 -4.28 -25.07
CA PHE A 170 23.21 -3.54 -26.27
C PHE A 170 24.56 -4.02 -26.83
N ALA A 171 25.56 -4.19 -25.96
CA ALA A 171 26.87 -4.71 -26.33
C ALA A 171 26.77 -6.13 -26.92
N GLN A 172 26.01 -7.02 -26.26
CA GLN A 172 25.81 -8.40 -26.69
C GLN A 172 25.11 -8.47 -28.06
N LYS A 173 24.06 -7.68 -28.28
CA LYS A 173 23.38 -7.57 -29.59
C LYS A 173 24.35 -7.14 -30.69
N THR A 174 25.15 -6.11 -30.43
CA THR A 174 26.15 -5.61 -31.38
C THR A 174 27.20 -6.68 -31.70
N ALA A 175 27.70 -7.37 -30.67
CA ALA A 175 28.70 -8.41 -30.85
C ALA A 175 28.16 -9.62 -31.64
N ILE A 176 26.92 -10.06 -31.38
CA ILE A 176 26.24 -11.11 -32.16
C ILE A 176 26.00 -10.67 -33.62
N ALA A 177 25.68 -9.39 -33.85
CA ALA A 177 25.53 -8.86 -35.20
C ALA A 177 26.85 -8.86 -35.96
N ASN A 178 27.95 -8.43 -35.33
CA ASN A 178 29.29 -8.50 -35.90
C ASN A 178 29.71 -9.94 -36.21
N LEU A 179 29.42 -10.88 -35.30
CA LEU A 179 29.68 -12.31 -35.52
C LEU A 179 28.88 -12.86 -36.71
N THR A 180 27.61 -12.45 -36.83
CA THR A 180 26.75 -12.80 -37.98
C THR A 180 27.32 -12.26 -39.28
N ASN A 181 27.81 -11.03 -39.29
CA ASN A 181 28.41 -10.42 -40.48
C ASN A 181 29.69 -11.13 -40.91
N LEU A 182 30.58 -11.43 -39.97
CA LEU A 182 31.82 -12.16 -40.23
C LEU A 182 31.55 -13.57 -40.76
N TYR A 183 30.53 -14.25 -40.23
CA TYR A 183 30.07 -15.54 -40.75
C TYR A 183 29.59 -15.43 -42.20
N ASN A 184 28.84 -14.38 -42.53
CA ASN A 184 28.39 -14.13 -43.91
C ASN A 184 29.57 -13.83 -44.85
N GLU A 185 30.63 -13.17 -44.38
CA GLU A 185 31.85 -12.96 -45.17
C GLU A 185 32.59 -14.26 -45.45
N ARG A 186 32.69 -15.13 -44.44
CA ARG A 186 33.23 -16.49 -44.62
C ARG A 186 32.42 -17.27 -45.66
N LEU A 187 31.09 -17.23 -45.61
CA LEU A 187 30.24 -17.88 -46.61
C LEU A 187 30.47 -17.35 -48.04
N LYS A 188 30.90 -16.09 -48.22
CA LYS A 188 31.27 -15.58 -49.55
C LYS A 188 32.59 -16.18 -50.04
N LYS A 189 33.56 -16.36 -49.14
CA LYS A 189 34.88 -16.96 -49.45
C LYS A 189 34.80 -18.48 -49.64
N VAL A 190 33.95 -19.13 -48.84
CA VAL A 190 33.70 -20.57 -48.86
C VAL A 190 32.19 -20.79 -49.02
N PRO A 191 31.67 -20.74 -50.27
CA PRO A 191 30.23 -20.80 -50.56
C PRO A 191 29.68 -22.23 -50.49
N ASN A 192 30.03 -22.95 -49.43
CA ASN A 192 29.50 -24.26 -49.11
C ASN A 192 28.81 -24.22 -47.74
N LYS A 193 27.48 -24.30 -47.74
CA LYS A 193 26.69 -24.30 -46.50
C LYS A 193 26.77 -25.61 -45.74
N ASP A 194 27.18 -26.70 -46.39
CA ASP A 194 27.31 -28.03 -45.80
C ASP A 194 28.72 -28.29 -45.25
N ASP A 195 29.65 -27.35 -45.46
CA ASP A 195 30.94 -27.32 -44.78
C ASP A 195 30.74 -27.42 -43.25
N ALA A 196 31.55 -28.25 -42.60
CA ALA A 196 31.42 -28.54 -41.18
C ALA A 196 31.60 -27.27 -40.32
N LEU A 197 32.56 -26.41 -40.66
CA LEU A 197 32.80 -25.15 -39.93
C LEU A 197 31.65 -24.16 -40.12
N ASN A 198 31.15 -23.98 -41.34
CA ASN A 198 30.02 -23.10 -41.59
C ASN A 198 28.76 -23.56 -40.85
N ARG A 199 28.47 -24.87 -40.82
CA ARG A 199 27.34 -25.41 -40.04
C ARG A 199 27.51 -25.16 -38.54
N ALA A 200 28.70 -25.41 -38.00
CA ALA A 200 29.00 -25.18 -36.58
C ALA A 200 28.81 -23.70 -36.18
N TYR A 201 29.35 -22.76 -36.96
CA TYR A 201 29.19 -21.33 -36.67
C TYR A 201 27.76 -20.85 -36.83
N LEU A 202 27.02 -21.31 -37.83
CA LEU A 202 25.61 -20.95 -38.01
C LEU A 202 24.77 -21.38 -36.80
N GLU A 203 24.96 -22.62 -36.36
CA GLU A 203 24.28 -23.14 -35.18
C GLU A 203 24.65 -22.36 -33.93
N LYS A 204 25.94 -22.06 -33.76
CA LYS A 204 26.42 -21.28 -32.62
C LYS A 204 25.81 -19.88 -32.58
N ILE A 205 25.76 -19.20 -33.71
CA ILE A 205 25.13 -17.87 -33.84
C ILE A 205 23.63 -17.95 -33.50
N ASN A 206 22.94 -19.00 -33.94
CA ASN A 206 21.52 -19.19 -33.61
C ASN A 206 21.32 -19.45 -32.11
N GLN A 207 22.18 -20.25 -31.48
CA GLN A 207 22.16 -20.46 -30.03
C GLN A 207 22.39 -19.15 -29.28
N LEU A 208 23.37 -18.35 -29.68
CA LEU A 208 23.68 -17.05 -29.06
C LEU A 208 22.52 -16.05 -29.22
N LYS A 209 21.85 -16.02 -30.38
CA LYS A 209 20.64 -15.21 -30.60
C LYS A 209 19.47 -15.65 -29.72
N ALA A 210 19.25 -16.96 -29.58
CA ALA A 210 18.20 -17.49 -28.73
C ALA A 210 18.46 -17.18 -27.24
N ALA A 211 19.71 -17.35 -26.79
CA ALA A 211 20.11 -16.99 -25.44
C ALA A 211 19.92 -15.49 -25.15
N GLN A 212 20.29 -14.62 -26.10
CA GLN A 212 20.08 -13.17 -25.97
C GLN A 212 18.59 -12.81 -25.89
N LEU A 213 17.74 -13.43 -26.70
CA LEU A 213 16.30 -13.20 -26.65
C LEU A 213 15.71 -13.63 -25.30
N LYS A 214 16.14 -14.79 -24.78
CA LYS A 214 15.71 -15.29 -23.46
C LYS A 214 16.13 -14.33 -22.34
N ALA A 215 17.38 -13.87 -22.35
CA ALA A 215 17.88 -12.90 -21.37
C ALA A 215 17.07 -11.59 -21.37
N GLU A 216 16.65 -11.12 -22.54
CA GLU A 216 15.78 -9.94 -22.66
C GLU A 216 14.38 -10.18 -22.09
N GLN A 217 13.79 -11.34 -22.37
CA GLN A 217 12.48 -11.71 -21.82
C GLN A 217 12.52 -11.84 -20.29
N ASP A 218 13.55 -12.47 -19.74
CA ASP A 218 13.76 -12.61 -18.30
C ASP A 218 13.93 -11.24 -17.63
N ASN A 219 14.68 -10.33 -18.26
CA ASN A 219 14.85 -8.96 -17.76
C ASN A 219 13.53 -8.17 -17.78
N ILE A 220 12.73 -8.27 -18.85
CA ILE A 220 11.40 -7.64 -18.94
C ILE A 220 10.49 -8.16 -17.81
N ALA A 221 10.46 -9.47 -17.60
CA ALA A 221 9.67 -10.09 -16.54
C ALA A 221 10.10 -9.61 -15.14
N LEU A 222 11.41 -9.48 -14.90
CA LEU A 222 11.96 -8.96 -13.65
C LEU A 222 11.56 -7.51 -13.39
N ILE A 223 11.62 -6.64 -14.41
CA ILE A 223 11.20 -5.24 -14.30
C ILE A 223 9.71 -5.16 -13.98
N ALA A 224 8.87 -5.93 -14.68
CA ALA A 224 7.42 -5.96 -14.41
C ALA A 224 7.10 -6.45 -12.99
N ASN A 225 7.82 -7.47 -12.51
CA ASN A 225 7.66 -7.97 -11.15
C ASN A 225 8.05 -6.90 -10.10
N LEU A 226 9.14 -6.17 -10.34
CA LEU A 226 9.56 -5.07 -9.47
C LEU A 226 8.52 -3.96 -9.40
N GLU A 227 7.88 -3.59 -10.52
CA GLU A 227 6.81 -2.58 -10.55
C GLU A 227 5.57 -3.03 -9.77
N ARG A 228 5.19 -4.30 -9.91
CA ARG A 228 4.12 -4.91 -9.10
C ARG A 228 4.44 -4.83 -7.61
N ILE A 229 5.65 -5.24 -7.20
CA ILE A 229 6.10 -5.19 -5.80
C ILE A 229 6.05 -3.76 -5.26
N LYS A 230 6.51 -2.76 -6.02
CA LYS A 230 6.42 -1.35 -5.63
C LYS A 230 4.97 -0.94 -5.37
N THR A 231 4.06 -1.30 -6.26
CA THR A 231 2.63 -0.96 -6.16
C THR A 231 1.98 -1.62 -4.93
N GLU A 232 2.20 -2.92 -4.73
CA GLU A 232 1.68 -3.66 -3.58
C GLU A 232 2.25 -3.15 -2.25
N THR A 233 3.53 -2.76 -2.22
CA THR A 233 4.17 -2.16 -1.04
C THR A 233 3.47 -0.86 -0.65
N GLU A 234 3.16 0.00 -1.61
CA GLU A 234 2.45 1.26 -1.33
C GLU A 234 1.02 1.04 -0.84
N ILE A 235 0.32 0.01 -1.34
CA ILE A 235 -1.00 -0.39 -0.82
C ILE A 235 -0.89 -0.78 0.65
N GLU A 236 0.10 -1.60 0.97
CA GLU A 236 0.27 -2.16 2.30
C GLU A 236 0.75 -1.11 3.32
N LYS A 237 1.55 -0.12 2.89
CA LYS A 237 1.85 1.09 3.68
C LYS A 237 0.59 1.91 3.96
N LYS A 238 -0.25 2.16 2.94
CA LYS A 238 -1.52 2.90 3.11
C LYS A 238 -2.47 2.19 4.08
N ARG A 239 -2.49 0.85 4.07
CA ARG A 239 -3.26 0.03 5.02
C ARG A 239 -2.81 0.29 6.47
N ARG A 240 -1.50 0.28 6.74
CA ARG A 240 -0.94 0.65 8.07
C ARG A 240 -1.36 2.05 8.51
N ILE A 241 -1.21 3.04 7.63
CA ILE A 241 -1.53 4.43 7.96
C ILE A 241 -3.01 4.59 8.31
N LYS A 242 -3.90 4.02 7.49
CA LYS A 242 -5.35 4.07 7.74
C LYS A 242 -5.70 3.45 9.10
N ARG A 243 -5.04 2.36 9.46
CA ARG A 243 -5.29 1.70 10.73
C ARG A 243 -4.73 2.46 11.92
N ALA A 244 -3.50 2.96 11.84
CA ALA A 244 -2.93 3.80 12.90
C ALA A 244 -3.82 5.02 13.16
N ALA A 245 -4.41 5.61 12.12
CA ALA A 245 -5.41 6.67 12.27
C ALA A 245 -6.69 6.18 12.98
N TYR A 246 -7.20 4.99 12.64
CA TYR A 246 -8.40 4.41 13.27
C TYR A 246 -8.19 4.01 14.74
N GLU A 247 -7.08 3.36 15.07
CA GLU A 247 -6.75 2.95 16.44
C GLU A 247 -6.51 4.15 17.35
N ASN A 248 -5.87 5.20 16.83
CA ASN A 248 -5.72 6.46 17.53
C ASN A 248 -7.08 7.14 17.78
N ASP A 249 -8.05 7.04 16.86
CA ASP A 249 -9.38 7.62 17.05
C ASP A 249 -10.16 7.00 18.22
N GLN A 250 -10.17 5.66 18.34
CA GLN A 250 -10.87 4.99 19.45
C GLN A 250 -10.16 5.20 20.80
N GLY A 251 -8.83 5.12 20.82
CA GLY A 251 -8.04 5.40 22.03
C GLY A 251 -8.20 6.83 22.52
N ARG A 252 -8.12 7.80 21.60
CA ARG A 252 -8.35 9.23 21.90
C ARG A 252 -9.75 9.47 22.44
N TYR A 253 -10.78 8.91 21.82
CA TYR A 253 -12.16 9.08 22.31
C TYR A 253 -12.35 8.56 23.74
N ALA A 254 -11.75 7.42 24.10
CA ALA A 254 -11.81 6.90 25.46
C ALA A 254 -11.09 7.81 26.47
N GLN A 255 -9.91 8.35 26.11
CA GLN A 255 -9.15 9.29 26.93
C GLN A 255 -9.91 10.61 27.12
N ASP A 256 -10.52 11.10 26.06
CA ASP A 256 -11.33 12.31 26.02
C ASP A 256 -12.54 12.22 26.95
N LEU A 257 -13.28 11.11 26.91
CA LEU A 257 -14.39 10.86 27.83
C LEU A 257 -13.92 10.76 29.29
N ALA A 258 -12.79 10.11 29.55
CA ALA A 258 -12.23 10.00 30.89
C ALA A 258 -11.81 11.38 31.44
N ALA A 259 -11.21 12.23 30.60
CA ALA A 259 -10.85 13.60 30.95
C ALA A 259 -12.08 14.45 31.25
N LEU A 260 -13.11 14.39 30.39
CA LEU A 260 -14.37 15.10 30.60
C LEU A 260 -15.03 14.69 31.92
N LYS A 261 -15.11 13.38 32.19
CA LYS A 261 -15.67 12.84 33.43
C LYS A 261 -14.91 13.38 34.65
N ARG A 262 -13.58 13.30 34.63
CA ARG A 262 -12.73 13.85 35.69
C ARG A 262 -12.96 15.34 35.90
N ILE A 263 -13.03 16.14 34.84
CA ILE A 263 -13.28 17.59 34.94
C ILE A 263 -14.63 17.84 35.61
N LYS A 264 -15.68 17.14 35.21
CA LYS A 264 -17.03 17.28 35.81
C LYS A 264 -17.08 16.89 37.28
N GLU A 265 -16.33 15.86 37.67
CA GLU A 265 -16.33 15.33 39.05
C GLU A 265 -15.42 16.10 40.01
N THR A 266 -14.31 16.66 39.52
CA THR A 266 -13.27 17.26 40.38
C THR A 266 -13.27 18.78 40.41
N THR A 267 -13.88 19.44 39.42
CA THR A 267 -13.90 20.91 39.34
C THR A 267 -14.88 21.48 40.36
N LYS A 268 -14.38 22.35 41.23
CA LYS A 268 -15.19 23.08 42.21
C LYS A 268 -15.81 24.34 41.58
N LEU A 269 -16.98 24.71 42.05
CA LEU A 269 -17.61 25.99 41.70
C LEU A 269 -16.70 27.15 42.11
N SER A 270 -16.56 28.13 41.22
CA SER A 270 -15.74 29.32 41.47
C SER A 270 -16.42 30.24 42.49
N SER A 271 -15.68 30.67 43.50
CA SER A 271 -16.14 31.69 44.47
C SER A 271 -16.12 33.10 43.89
N THR A 272 -15.29 33.35 42.88
CA THR A 272 -15.24 34.61 42.12
C THR A 272 -16.00 34.45 40.80
N PRO A 273 -16.96 35.33 40.49
CA PRO A 273 -17.67 35.27 39.21
C PRO A 273 -16.70 35.36 38.03
N LEU A 274 -16.79 34.38 37.12
CA LEU A 274 -16.03 34.39 35.87
C LEU A 274 -16.66 35.38 34.87
N THR A 275 -15.81 35.99 34.06
CA THR A 275 -16.11 36.98 33.03
C THR A 275 -15.80 36.41 31.64
N GLU A 276 -16.24 37.08 30.57
CA GLU A 276 -15.96 36.64 29.20
C GLU A 276 -14.46 36.52 28.91
N SER A 277 -13.64 37.44 29.42
CA SER A 277 -12.18 37.43 29.23
C SER A 277 -11.48 36.24 29.88
N ASP A 278 -12.16 35.52 30.77
CA ASP A 278 -11.61 34.31 31.37
C ASP A 278 -11.69 33.12 30.41
N PHE A 279 -12.50 33.18 29.35
CA PHE A 279 -12.71 32.08 28.41
C PHE A 279 -11.92 32.29 27.11
N ASP A 280 -11.12 31.28 26.73
CA ASP A 280 -10.61 31.15 25.37
C ASP A 280 -11.68 30.42 24.55
N PHE A 281 -12.35 31.09 23.63
CA PHE A 281 -13.39 30.47 22.78
C PHE A 281 -12.78 29.72 21.57
N GLY A 282 -11.49 29.90 21.33
CA GLY A 282 -10.79 29.36 20.18
C GLY A 282 -11.25 29.96 18.86
N GLU A 283 -11.63 29.13 17.89
CA GLU A 283 -12.01 29.60 16.57
C GLU A 283 -13.45 30.13 16.50
N ASP A 284 -13.59 31.35 15.99
CA ASP A 284 -14.89 32.01 15.81
C ASP A 284 -15.83 31.22 14.88
N GLN A 285 -17.08 31.03 15.33
CA GLN A 285 -18.13 30.31 14.61
C GLN A 285 -19.17 31.29 14.04
N SER A 286 -18.71 32.26 13.26
CA SER A 286 -19.53 33.42 12.84
C SER A 286 -20.74 33.08 11.96
N ASN A 287 -20.82 31.87 11.41
CA ASN A 287 -21.92 31.38 10.55
C ASN A 287 -22.29 29.94 10.90
N MET A 288 -23.55 29.54 10.62
CA MET A 288 -23.98 28.15 10.77
C MET A 288 -23.14 27.24 9.87
N GLN A 289 -22.46 26.26 10.47
CA GLN A 289 -21.62 25.30 9.76
C GLN A 289 -22.33 23.95 9.64
N ILE A 290 -22.09 23.26 8.53
CA ILE A 290 -22.51 21.86 8.35
C ILE A 290 -21.26 21.00 8.38
N ILE A 291 -21.20 20.09 9.34
CA ILE A 291 -20.10 19.17 9.54
C ILE A 291 -20.60 17.74 9.36
N LYS A 292 -19.85 16.93 8.63
CA LYS A 292 -20.24 15.58 8.25
C LYS A 292 -19.35 14.52 8.88
N ASN A 293 -19.90 13.32 9.07
CA ASN A 293 -19.16 12.13 9.48
C ASN A 293 -18.43 12.30 10.83
N ILE A 294 -19.09 12.90 11.81
CA ILE A 294 -18.62 12.99 13.18
C ILE A 294 -18.87 11.68 13.90
N LYS A 295 -17.82 10.88 14.04
CA LYS A 295 -17.84 9.63 14.82
C LYS A 295 -18.28 9.92 16.27
N ASN A 296 -19.05 9.00 16.85
CA ASN A 296 -19.52 9.06 18.24
C ASN A 296 -20.35 10.31 18.57
N SER A 297 -21.05 10.86 17.57
CA SER A 297 -22.05 11.91 17.74
C SER A 297 -23.29 11.56 16.93
N GLU A 298 -24.42 12.16 17.27
CA GLU A 298 -25.66 11.96 16.52
C GLU A 298 -25.88 13.13 15.55
N SER A 299 -26.61 12.88 14.46
CA SER A 299 -27.08 13.98 13.60
C SER A 299 -27.97 14.94 14.40
N GLY A 300 -27.86 16.24 14.13
CA GLY A 300 -28.63 17.27 14.82
C GLY A 300 -27.98 18.65 14.80
N TYR A 301 -28.57 19.59 15.53
CA TYR A 301 -28.13 20.97 15.65
C TYR A 301 -27.55 21.19 17.05
N TYR A 302 -26.26 21.45 17.13
CA TYR A 302 -25.52 21.60 18.38
C TYR A 302 -25.26 23.08 18.67
N LEU A 303 -25.48 23.50 19.92
CA LEU A 303 -25.09 24.83 20.40
C LEU A 303 -23.63 24.81 20.84
N ILE A 304 -22.75 25.16 19.92
CA ILE A 304 -21.31 25.20 20.14
C ILE A 304 -20.96 26.49 20.88
N ILE A 305 -20.24 26.35 21.97
CA ILE A 305 -19.77 27.46 22.81
C ILE A 305 -18.28 27.73 22.66
N ALA A 306 -17.48 26.77 22.18
CA ALA A 306 -16.06 26.97 21.88
C ALA A 306 -15.52 25.90 20.91
N VAL A 307 -14.48 26.24 20.15
CA VAL A 307 -13.82 25.33 19.22
C VAL A 307 -12.30 25.39 19.37
N HIS A 308 -11.70 24.27 19.76
CA HIS A 308 -10.25 24.17 20.01
C HIS A 308 -9.60 23.05 19.20
N ASN A 309 -8.33 23.24 18.84
CA ASN A 309 -7.51 22.22 18.17
C ASN A 309 -6.56 21.48 19.13
N SER A 310 -6.65 21.72 20.43
CA SER A 310 -5.78 21.12 21.46
C SER A 310 -6.58 20.61 22.64
N VAL A 311 -6.06 19.54 23.24
CA VAL A 311 -6.65 18.89 24.42
C VAL A 311 -6.59 19.83 25.63
N GLU A 312 -5.48 20.55 25.77
CA GLU A 312 -5.21 21.46 26.88
C GLU A 312 -6.22 22.61 26.91
N LYS A 313 -6.43 23.28 25.77
CA LYS A 313 -7.40 24.40 25.68
C LYS A 313 -8.83 23.92 25.86
N ARG A 314 -9.16 22.76 25.29
CA ARG A 314 -10.47 22.13 25.51
C ARG A 314 -10.72 21.89 27.00
N ASP A 315 -9.76 21.27 27.69
CA ASP A 315 -9.88 20.94 29.11
C ASP A 315 -9.94 22.21 29.98
N GLU A 316 -9.17 23.25 29.64
CA GLU A 316 -9.22 24.54 30.32
C GLU A 316 -10.61 25.20 30.17
N PHE A 317 -11.16 25.25 28.95
CA PHE A 317 -12.48 25.79 28.71
C PHE A 317 -13.57 25.00 29.46
N LEU A 318 -13.54 23.66 29.37
CA LEU A 318 -14.47 22.78 30.09
C LEU A 318 -14.39 23.01 31.60
N THR A 319 -13.18 23.12 32.15
CA THR A 319 -12.96 23.37 33.58
C THR A 319 -13.57 24.71 33.99
N LYS A 320 -13.36 25.78 33.22
CA LYS A 320 -13.96 27.10 33.50
C LYS A 320 -15.48 27.08 33.36
N ALA A 321 -16.03 26.36 32.38
CA ALA A 321 -17.47 26.22 32.20
C ALA A 321 -18.11 25.49 33.39
N VAL A 322 -17.51 24.38 33.84
CA VAL A 322 -17.96 23.65 35.04
C VAL A 322 -17.82 24.51 36.29
N ALA A 323 -16.71 25.22 36.46
CA ALA A 323 -16.51 26.16 37.58
C ALA A 323 -17.52 27.32 37.58
N ALA A 324 -18.01 27.74 36.41
CA ALA A 324 -19.09 28.71 36.22
C ALA A 324 -20.51 28.10 36.42
N GLY A 325 -20.60 26.82 36.79
CA GLY A 325 -21.85 26.12 37.07
C GLY A 325 -22.48 25.37 35.89
N ARG A 326 -21.77 25.19 34.78
CA ARG A 326 -22.27 24.46 33.59
C ARG A 326 -21.68 23.05 33.54
N SER A 327 -22.33 22.08 34.19
CA SER A 327 -21.84 20.69 34.32
C SER A 327 -22.29 19.73 33.21
N ASP A 328 -23.30 20.12 32.43
CA ASP A 328 -23.83 19.41 31.27
C ASP A 328 -23.00 19.61 29.98
N VAL A 329 -21.91 20.39 30.03
CA VAL A 329 -20.98 20.56 28.91
C VAL A 329 -20.47 19.22 28.36
N ASN A 330 -20.34 19.13 27.06
CA ASN A 330 -19.82 17.99 26.33
C ASN A 330 -19.05 18.47 25.10
N PHE A 331 -18.43 17.56 24.37
CA PHE A 331 -17.79 17.90 23.11
C PHE A 331 -17.80 16.73 22.14
N PHE A 332 -17.57 17.03 20.86
CA PHE A 332 -17.19 16.04 19.87
C PHE A 332 -15.91 16.44 19.16
N TYR A 333 -15.18 15.45 18.63
CA TYR A 333 -13.95 15.69 17.89
C TYR A 333 -14.15 15.43 16.40
N ASN A 334 -13.88 16.43 15.58
CA ASN A 334 -13.85 16.29 14.14
C ASN A 334 -12.45 15.88 13.69
N VAL A 335 -12.30 14.63 13.24
CA VAL A 335 -11.03 14.07 12.76
C VAL A 335 -10.52 14.80 11.52
N THR A 336 -11.42 15.29 10.67
CA THR A 336 -11.07 15.97 9.41
C THR A 336 -10.42 17.33 9.68
N THR A 337 -10.94 18.08 10.64
CA THR A 337 -10.44 19.43 10.98
C THR A 337 -9.49 19.44 12.16
N SER A 338 -9.35 18.30 12.86
CA SER A 338 -8.61 18.17 14.12
C SER A 338 -9.08 19.15 15.20
N LYS A 339 -10.41 19.28 15.35
CA LYS A 339 -11.03 20.24 16.27
C LYS A 339 -12.03 19.59 17.22
N TYR A 340 -11.99 20.02 18.46
CA TYR A 340 -12.99 19.81 19.49
C TYR A 340 -14.04 20.90 19.42
N TYR A 341 -15.30 20.49 19.30
CA TYR A 341 -16.46 21.37 19.34
C TYR A 341 -17.16 21.17 20.68
N ILE A 342 -17.11 22.18 21.55
CA ILE A 342 -17.67 22.12 22.90
C ILE A 342 -19.11 22.64 22.84
N TYR A 343 -20.05 21.89 23.42
CA TYR A 343 -21.48 22.21 23.44
C TYR A 343 -22.08 21.84 24.78
N TYR A 344 -23.32 22.27 25.07
CA TYR A 344 -24.10 21.71 26.17
C TYR A 344 -25.55 21.37 25.77
N GLU A 345 -25.98 21.77 24.57
CA GLU A 345 -27.34 21.52 24.07
C GLU A 345 -27.31 21.01 22.64
N LYS A 346 -28.26 20.13 22.31
CA LYS A 346 -28.48 19.54 20.99
C LYS A 346 -29.99 19.51 20.73
N HIS A 347 -30.40 19.91 19.54
CA HIS A 347 -31.77 19.80 19.04
C HIS A 347 -31.83 18.98 17.76
N GLU A 348 -33.00 18.41 17.47
CA GLU A 348 -33.23 17.65 16.23
C GLU A 348 -33.46 18.57 15.03
N ASP A 349 -34.11 19.72 15.26
CA ASP A 349 -34.43 20.69 14.22
C ASP A 349 -33.81 22.08 14.44
N LEU A 350 -33.70 22.82 13.34
CA LEU A 350 -33.10 24.16 13.34
C LEU A 350 -33.97 25.19 14.08
N SER A 351 -35.30 25.00 14.12
CA SER A 351 -36.21 25.98 14.74
C SER A 351 -36.01 25.99 16.25
N GLU A 352 -35.93 24.82 16.87
CA GLU A 352 -35.62 24.67 18.29
C GLU A 352 -34.23 25.20 18.63
N ALA A 353 -33.20 24.83 17.86
CA ALA A 353 -31.84 25.33 18.08
C ALA A 353 -31.76 26.86 17.97
N THR A 354 -32.50 27.46 17.03
CA THR A 354 -32.55 28.93 16.87
C THR A 354 -33.20 29.59 18.08
N LYS A 355 -34.32 29.05 18.57
CA LYS A 355 -34.98 29.56 19.79
C LYS A 355 -34.07 29.44 21.01
N ALA A 356 -33.35 28.34 21.15
CA ALA A 356 -32.41 28.13 22.25
C ALA A 356 -31.21 29.11 22.17
N LEU A 357 -30.69 29.37 20.97
CA LEU A 357 -29.65 30.37 20.75
C LEU A 357 -30.12 31.80 21.11
N GLU A 358 -31.36 32.14 20.76
CA GLU A 358 -31.98 33.43 21.15
C GLU A 358 -32.19 33.52 22.67
N ALA A 359 -32.48 32.39 23.33
CA ALA A 359 -32.69 32.28 24.78
C ALA A 359 -31.40 32.05 25.59
N LYS A 360 -30.21 32.08 24.98
CA LYS A 360 -28.93 31.69 25.61
C LYS A 360 -28.56 32.48 26.88
N GLY A 361 -29.14 33.66 27.09
CA GLY A 361 -28.85 34.52 28.24
C GLY A 361 -27.41 35.07 28.27
N ASN A 362 -27.01 35.66 29.41
CA ASN A 362 -25.81 36.49 29.53
C ASN A 362 -24.67 35.82 30.31
N LYS A 363 -24.62 34.48 30.33
CA LYS A 363 -23.50 33.77 30.98
C LYS A 363 -22.22 33.96 30.17
N PRO A 364 -21.04 34.09 30.81
CA PRO A 364 -19.80 34.44 30.12
C PRO A 364 -19.41 33.41 29.04
N TYR A 365 -19.67 32.12 29.26
CA TYR A 365 -19.40 31.06 28.29
C TYR A 365 -20.35 31.05 27.08
N ASN A 366 -21.39 31.90 27.04
CA ASN A 366 -22.36 31.97 25.93
C ASN A 366 -22.08 33.10 24.92
N SER A 367 -21.03 33.91 25.15
CA SER A 367 -20.73 35.09 24.32
C SER A 367 -20.53 34.74 22.85
N ARG A 368 -19.82 33.64 22.55
CA ARG A 368 -19.51 33.18 21.18
C ARG A 368 -20.34 31.98 20.72
N MET A 369 -21.50 31.74 21.34
CA MET A 369 -22.35 30.60 21.00
C MET A 369 -22.85 30.65 19.56
N ALA A 370 -22.79 29.52 18.86
CA ALA A 370 -23.26 29.35 17.49
C ALA A 370 -23.89 27.97 17.25
N ILE A 371 -24.73 27.87 16.22
CA ILE A 371 -25.34 26.60 15.81
C ILE A 371 -24.43 25.90 14.79
N VAL A 372 -24.13 24.63 15.04
CA VAL A 372 -23.45 23.74 14.09
C VAL A 372 -24.35 22.54 13.80
N LYS A 373 -24.60 22.28 12.52
CA LYS A 373 -25.32 21.09 12.06
C LYS A 373 -24.35 19.93 11.88
N VAL A 374 -24.63 18.80 12.53
CA VAL A 374 -23.92 17.54 12.33
C VAL A 374 -24.78 16.61 11.47
N GLU A 375 -24.18 16.04 10.42
CA GLU A 375 -24.79 15.06 9.53
C GLU A 375 -23.93 13.78 9.48
N ASN A 376 -24.46 12.69 10.04
CA ASN A 376 -23.84 11.37 10.08
C ASN A 376 -24.55 10.33 9.23
#